data_AF-A0A7C9HYP9-F1
#
_entry.id   AF-A0A7C9HYP9-F1
#
_cell.length_a   1.000
_cell.length_b   1.000
_cell.length_c   1.000
_cell.angle_alpha   90.00
_cell.angle_beta   90.00
_cell.angle_gamma   90.00
#
_symmetry.space_group_name_H-M   'P 1'
#
loop_
_entity.id
_entity.type
_entity.pdbx_description
1 polymer ?
#
loop_
_entity_poly.entity_id
_entity_poly.type
_entity_poly.pdbx_seq_one_letter_code
_entity_poly.pdbx_strand_id
1 'polypeptide(L)'
;MPRRLNLTALTDEELQTLVGEAQAVALLPDLSRARLVDRAVLGPTVPEQLSAERLPERTWGASPEASRALAALHADLLAAPATAHGTFYLPTLSDTRHWRAYTLEPEVVAAVRWSETPETAGGGWPSLYLLTWLRDRASGFACVLSTGAPHALSPSSGPEVDVHRHPGLGAAELLACHRQHVLRHGRGQKMGAEDDWLRPWQALHTMNLKAWEGRGLLLEG
;
A
#
# COMPACT_ATOMS: atom_id res chain seq x y z
N MET A 1 -15.09 -0.37 18.82
CA MET A 1 -14.55 1.00 18.72
C MET A 1 -13.48 1.01 17.64
N PRO A 2 -13.23 2.13 16.92
CA PRO A 2 -12.25 2.14 15.84
C PRO A 2 -10.83 1.90 16.37
N ARG A 3 -10.09 0.95 15.79
CA ARG A 3 -8.69 0.70 16.13
C ARG A 3 -7.85 1.92 15.76
N ARG A 4 -6.86 2.27 16.57
CA ARG A 4 -5.93 3.39 16.30
C ARG A 4 -4.50 2.93 16.27
N LEU A 5 -3.68 3.57 15.45
CA LEU A 5 -2.25 3.29 15.38
C LEU A 5 -1.58 3.76 16.68
N ASN A 6 -0.69 2.94 17.25
CA ASN A 6 0.16 3.32 18.36
C ASN A 6 1.45 3.96 17.83
N LEU A 7 1.55 5.29 17.90
CA LEU A 7 2.72 6.01 17.38
C LEU A 7 4.01 5.65 18.12
N THR A 8 3.95 5.20 19.38
CA THR A 8 5.16 4.81 20.11
C THR A 8 5.72 3.46 19.66
N ALA A 9 4.91 2.61 19.06
CA ALA A 9 5.32 1.29 18.57
C ALA A 9 5.85 1.31 17.12
N LEU A 10 5.74 2.44 16.42
CA LEU A 10 6.35 2.64 15.10
C LEU A 10 7.87 2.76 15.20
N THR A 11 8.58 2.29 14.18
CA THR A 11 9.99 2.66 13.98
C THR A 11 10.09 4.13 13.55
N ASP A 12 11.28 4.70 13.66
CA ASP A 12 11.50 6.10 13.24
C ASP A 12 11.27 6.27 11.72
N GLU A 13 11.64 5.28 10.91
CA GLU A 13 11.38 5.27 9.45
C GLU A 13 9.88 5.18 9.14
N GLU A 14 9.14 4.32 9.85
CA GLU A 14 7.69 4.20 9.71
C GLU A 14 6.99 5.53 10.09
N LEU A 15 7.44 6.16 11.18
CA LEU A 15 6.93 7.46 11.62
C LEU A 15 7.20 8.55 10.59
N GLN A 16 8.44 8.66 10.10
CA GLN A 16 8.82 9.62 9.07
C GLN A 16 8.01 9.44 7.78
N THR A 17 7.78 8.20 7.37
CA THR A 17 6.96 7.91 6.19
C THR A 17 5.48 8.30 6.42
N LEU A 18 4.96 8.08 7.62
CA LEU A 18 3.56 8.34 7.95
C LEU A 18 3.24 9.83 8.07
N VAL A 19 4.09 10.59 8.77
CA VAL A 19 3.79 12.00 9.11
C VAL A 19 4.72 13.01 8.40
N GLY A 20 5.74 12.53 7.69
CA GLY A 20 6.79 13.36 7.11
C GLY A 20 7.95 13.62 8.07
N GLU A 21 9.13 13.89 7.51
CA GLU A 21 10.37 14.07 8.27
C GLU A 21 10.27 15.16 9.34
N ALA A 22 9.79 16.36 8.97
CA ALA A 22 9.70 17.49 9.89
C ALA A 22 8.77 17.21 11.08
N GLN A 23 7.59 16.62 10.82
CA GLN A 23 6.64 16.27 11.87
C GLN A 23 7.15 15.12 12.73
N ALA A 24 7.83 14.13 12.14
CA ALA A 24 8.43 13.03 12.87
C ALA A 24 9.46 13.57 13.87
N VAL A 25 10.38 14.42 13.43
CA VAL A 25 11.39 15.07 14.31
C VAL A 25 10.72 15.85 15.45
N ALA A 26 9.61 16.56 15.17
CA ALA A 26 8.86 17.27 16.20
C ALA A 26 8.19 16.35 17.23
N LEU A 27 7.74 15.15 16.81
CA LEU A 27 7.07 14.18 17.68
C LEU A 27 8.05 13.31 18.49
N LEU A 28 9.28 13.11 18.02
CA LEU A 28 10.26 12.21 18.64
C LEU A 28 10.48 12.45 20.15
N PRO A 29 10.59 13.69 20.67
CA PRO A 29 10.77 13.91 22.11
C PRO A 29 9.60 13.38 22.95
N ASP A 30 8.36 13.64 22.51
CA ASP A 30 7.16 13.22 23.22
C ASP A 30 6.94 11.71 23.12
N LEU A 31 7.21 11.11 21.96
CA LEU A 31 7.16 9.66 21.77
C LEU A 31 8.22 8.95 22.60
N SER A 32 9.44 9.50 22.68
CA SER A 32 10.52 8.94 23.51
C SER A 32 10.17 8.99 24.98
N ARG A 33 9.61 10.12 25.47
CA ARG A 33 9.12 10.22 26.85
C ARG A 33 8.00 9.22 27.13
N ALA A 34 7.07 9.06 26.19
CA ALA A 34 5.96 8.13 26.34
C ALA A 34 6.45 6.67 26.39
N ARG A 35 7.43 6.29 25.56
CA ARG A 35 8.09 4.97 25.58
C ARG A 35 8.74 4.69 26.94
N LEU A 36 9.39 5.68 27.57
CA LEU A 36 10.06 5.52 28.87
C LEU A 36 9.10 5.22 30.03
N VAL A 37 7.83 5.64 29.92
CA VAL A 37 6.80 5.41 30.96
C VAL A 37 5.74 4.42 30.51
N ASP A 38 6.05 3.62 29.48
CA ASP A 38 5.15 2.61 28.89
C ASP A 38 3.74 3.15 28.54
N ARG A 39 3.71 4.37 28.01
CA ARG A 39 2.47 5.05 27.62
C ARG A 39 2.32 5.03 26.11
N ALA A 40 1.19 4.54 25.62
CA ALA A 40 0.83 4.61 24.21
C ALA A 40 0.50 6.04 23.77
N VAL A 41 0.77 6.37 22.50
CA VAL A 41 0.38 7.65 21.89
C VAL A 41 -0.51 7.36 20.69
N LEU A 42 -1.72 7.93 20.71
CA LEU A 42 -2.74 7.66 19.71
C LEU A 42 -2.41 8.33 18.38
N GLY A 43 -2.39 7.52 17.33
CA GLY A 43 -2.21 7.93 15.94
C GLY A 43 -3.54 7.94 15.16
N PRO A 44 -3.47 7.89 13.82
CA PRO A 44 -4.65 7.84 12.97
C PRO A 44 -5.48 6.57 13.23
N THR A 45 -6.77 6.66 12.90
CA THR A 45 -7.67 5.51 12.90
C THR A 45 -7.25 4.52 11.81
N VAL A 46 -7.25 3.24 12.15
CA VAL A 46 -6.98 2.14 11.22
C VAL A 46 -8.27 1.37 11.00
N PRO A 47 -8.83 1.37 9.78
CA PRO A 47 -10.06 0.63 9.46
C PRO A 47 -9.81 -0.88 9.45
N GLU A 48 -10.83 -1.68 9.71
CA GLU A 48 -10.76 -3.13 9.51
C GLU A 48 -10.99 -3.54 8.05
N GLN A 49 -11.77 -2.75 7.33
CA GLN A 49 -12.18 -3.00 5.95
C GLN A 49 -11.80 -1.82 5.06
N LEU A 50 -11.30 -2.12 3.88
CA LEU A 50 -11.10 -1.18 2.79
C LEU A 50 -12.47 -0.91 2.16
N SER A 51 -12.82 0.37 2.07
CA SER A 51 -13.96 0.84 1.28
C SER A 51 -13.43 1.57 0.06
N ALA A 52 -13.89 1.19 -1.13
CA ALA A 52 -13.50 1.81 -2.38
C ALA A 52 -14.71 2.55 -2.98
N GLU A 53 -14.62 3.87 -3.01
CA GLU A 53 -15.64 4.75 -3.60
C GLU A 53 -15.23 5.06 -5.04
N ARG A 54 -16.03 4.64 -6.02
CA ARG A 54 -15.71 4.89 -7.42
C ARG A 54 -15.77 6.39 -7.73
N LEU A 55 -14.73 6.90 -8.39
CA LEU A 55 -14.63 8.29 -8.79
C LEU A 55 -14.92 8.44 -10.29
N PRO A 56 -15.49 9.58 -10.72
CA PRO A 56 -15.66 9.88 -12.15
C PRO A 56 -14.29 10.10 -12.80
N GLU A 57 -14.11 9.62 -14.03
CA GLU A 57 -12.86 9.84 -14.75
C GLU A 57 -12.66 11.32 -15.08
N ARG A 58 -11.46 11.82 -14.77
CA ARG A 58 -10.99 13.18 -15.04
C ARG A 58 -9.47 13.16 -15.14
N THR A 59 -8.87 14.31 -15.42
CA THR A 59 -7.43 14.49 -15.23
C THR A 59 -7.13 14.45 -13.72
N TRP A 60 -6.44 13.41 -13.30
CA TRP A 60 -5.98 13.21 -11.92
C TRP A 60 -4.56 13.72 -11.75
N GLY A 61 -4.15 14.00 -10.51
CA GLY A 61 -2.85 14.52 -10.10
C GLY A 61 -2.99 15.90 -9.45
N ALA A 62 -2.28 16.12 -8.34
CA ALA A 62 -2.26 17.41 -7.63
C ALA A 62 -1.45 18.50 -8.37
N SER A 63 -0.62 18.11 -9.35
CA SER A 63 0.16 19.01 -10.21
C SER A 63 0.18 18.50 -11.65
N PRO A 64 0.51 19.35 -12.64
CA PRO A 64 0.67 18.92 -14.03
C PRO A 64 1.69 17.78 -14.21
N GLU A 65 2.78 17.80 -13.44
CA GLU A 65 3.79 16.75 -13.43
C GLU A 65 3.21 15.42 -12.93
N ALA A 66 2.46 15.45 -11.83
CA ALA A 66 1.80 14.26 -11.29
C ALA A 66 0.75 13.72 -12.27
N SER A 67 -0.01 14.59 -12.93
CA SER A 67 -0.96 14.19 -13.97
C SER A 67 -0.29 13.49 -15.15
N ARG A 68 0.85 14.01 -15.63
CA ARG A 68 1.63 13.36 -16.68
C ARG A 68 2.16 12.00 -16.23
N ALA A 69 2.66 11.90 -15.00
CA ALA A 69 3.15 10.64 -14.45
C ALA A 69 2.03 9.59 -14.32
N LEU A 70 0.83 9.98 -13.87
CA LEU A 70 -0.34 9.09 -13.82
C LEU A 70 -0.75 8.62 -15.21
N ALA A 71 -0.79 9.52 -16.19
CA ALA A 71 -1.13 9.20 -17.56
C ALA A 71 -0.11 8.23 -18.18
N ALA A 72 1.18 8.44 -17.93
CA ALA A 72 2.26 7.56 -18.39
C ALA A 72 2.13 6.15 -17.79
N LEU A 73 2.01 6.03 -16.47
CA LEU A 73 1.80 4.72 -15.81
C LEU A 73 0.54 4.01 -16.32
N HIS A 74 -0.54 4.76 -16.56
CA HIS A 74 -1.76 4.20 -17.12
C HIS A 74 -1.54 3.65 -18.53
N ALA A 75 -0.89 4.41 -19.41
CA ALA A 75 -0.57 3.98 -20.77
C ALA A 75 0.35 2.74 -20.77
N ASP A 76 1.36 2.71 -19.92
CA ASP A 76 2.29 1.58 -19.78
C ASP A 76 1.56 0.31 -19.34
N LEU A 77 0.61 0.42 -18.40
CA LEU A 77 -0.21 -0.71 -17.95
C LEU A 77 -1.14 -1.21 -19.06
N LEU A 78 -1.78 -0.32 -19.81
CA LEU A 78 -2.64 -0.72 -20.93
C LEU A 78 -1.85 -1.38 -22.07
N ALA A 79 -0.57 -1.05 -22.23
CA ALA A 79 0.33 -1.79 -23.12
C ALA A 79 0.70 -3.18 -22.58
N ALA A 80 0.55 -3.43 -21.27
CA ALA A 80 0.86 -4.67 -20.57
C ALA A 80 -0.40 -5.51 -20.25
N PRO A 81 -1.07 -6.04 -21.29
CA PRO A 81 -2.51 -6.43 -21.35
C PRO A 81 -3.39 -6.19 -20.12
N ALA A 82 -3.33 -5.01 -19.49
CA ALA A 82 -4.05 -4.75 -18.27
C ALA A 82 -5.52 -4.40 -18.53
N THR A 83 -6.42 -5.02 -17.78
CA THR A 83 -7.82 -4.60 -17.66
C THR A 83 -7.93 -3.57 -16.55
N ALA A 84 -8.31 -2.34 -16.89
CA ALA A 84 -8.55 -1.28 -15.92
C ALA A 84 -9.98 -1.35 -15.34
N HIS A 85 -10.09 -1.27 -14.01
CA HIS A 85 -11.37 -1.31 -13.28
C HIS A 85 -11.92 0.08 -12.97
N GLY A 86 -11.08 1.10 -13.13
CA GLY A 86 -11.41 2.51 -12.88
C GLY A 86 -10.62 3.12 -11.73
N THR A 87 -11.00 4.34 -11.40
CA THR A 87 -10.39 5.13 -10.33
C THR A 87 -11.28 5.17 -9.08
N PHE A 88 -10.68 5.02 -7.90
CA PHE A 88 -11.35 4.87 -6.62
C PHE A 88 -10.71 5.75 -5.55
N TYR A 89 -11.53 6.26 -4.64
CA TYR A 89 -11.12 6.87 -3.40
C TYR A 89 -11.27 5.86 -2.25
N LEU A 90 -10.21 5.70 -1.47
CA LEU A 90 -10.17 4.86 -0.29
C LEU A 90 -10.05 5.77 0.94
N PRO A 91 -11.17 6.30 1.46
CA PRO A 91 -11.15 7.28 2.56
C PRO A 91 -10.49 6.74 3.82
N THR A 92 -10.47 5.42 3.95
CA THR A 92 -10.04 4.72 5.15
C THR A 92 -8.52 4.55 5.23
N LEU A 93 -7.77 4.85 4.16
CA LEU A 93 -6.30 4.84 4.19
C LEU A 93 -5.75 6.19 4.66
N SER A 94 -4.72 6.16 5.51
CA SER A 94 -4.13 7.37 6.07
C SER A 94 -3.26 8.14 5.08
N ASP A 95 -2.64 7.43 4.13
CA ASP A 95 -1.61 7.93 3.24
C ASP A 95 -2.11 8.13 1.79
N THR A 96 -2.27 7.04 1.04
CA THR A 96 -2.52 7.06 -0.40
C THR A 96 -3.95 6.66 -0.69
N ARG A 97 -4.82 7.68 -0.74
CA ARG A 97 -6.28 7.48 -0.82
C ARG A 97 -6.80 7.35 -2.25
N HIS A 98 -6.04 7.70 -3.28
CA HIS A 98 -6.50 7.61 -4.67
C HIS A 98 -5.85 6.44 -5.36
N TRP A 99 -6.68 5.55 -5.90
CA TRP A 99 -6.24 4.31 -6.51
C TRP A 99 -6.82 4.20 -7.91
N ARG A 100 -6.01 3.78 -8.88
CA ARG A 100 -6.51 3.24 -10.14
C ARG A 100 -6.20 1.76 -10.16
N ALA A 101 -7.26 0.94 -10.27
CA ALA A 101 -7.16 -0.50 -10.12
C ALA A 101 -7.09 -1.21 -11.48
N TYR A 102 -6.31 -2.29 -11.53
CA TYR A 102 -6.10 -3.09 -12.72
C TYR A 102 -5.97 -4.58 -12.39
N THR A 103 -6.26 -5.42 -13.37
CA THR A 103 -5.84 -6.83 -13.43
C THR A 103 -4.97 -7.00 -14.67
N LEU A 104 -3.74 -7.51 -14.53
CA LEU A 104 -2.80 -7.64 -15.66
C LEU A 104 -2.77 -9.06 -16.23
N GLU A 105 -2.77 -10.03 -15.33
CA GLU A 105 -2.75 -11.45 -15.62
C GLU A 105 -3.81 -12.11 -14.75
N PRO A 106 -4.19 -13.38 -15.02
CA PRO A 106 -5.15 -14.07 -14.18
C PRO A 106 -4.76 -14.14 -12.69
N GLU A 107 -3.51 -13.86 -12.33
CA GLU A 107 -2.99 -14.02 -10.96
C GLU A 107 -2.48 -12.70 -10.36
N VAL A 108 -2.41 -11.61 -11.14
CA VAL A 108 -1.78 -10.34 -10.73
C VAL A 108 -2.81 -9.21 -10.71
N VAL A 109 -3.04 -8.64 -9.53
CA VAL A 109 -3.73 -7.36 -9.39
C VAL A 109 -2.74 -6.23 -9.23
N ALA A 110 -3.09 -5.06 -9.78
CA ALA A 110 -2.30 -3.86 -9.63
C ALA A 110 -3.12 -2.67 -9.18
N ALA A 111 -2.43 -1.76 -8.52
CA ALA A 111 -2.95 -0.45 -8.17
C ALA A 111 -1.89 0.61 -8.45
N VAL A 112 -2.25 1.63 -9.24
CA VAL A 112 -1.51 2.90 -9.22
C VAL A 112 -2.08 3.71 -8.07
N ARG A 113 -1.25 4.09 -7.10
CA ARG A 113 -1.65 4.82 -5.91
C ARG A 113 -1.06 6.21 -5.89
N TRP A 114 -1.85 7.19 -5.49
CA TRP A 114 -1.43 8.56 -5.24
C TRP A 114 -2.35 9.21 -4.19
N SER A 115 -2.04 10.44 -3.82
CA SER A 115 -2.90 11.25 -2.98
C SER A 115 -2.93 12.69 -3.49
N GLU A 116 -4.14 13.24 -3.62
CA GLU A 116 -4.35 14.67 -3.88
C GLU A 116 -4.69 15.42 -2.59
N THR A 117 -4.76 14.74 -1.44
CA THR A 117 -5.06 15.38 -0.16
C THR A 117 -3.83 16.09 0.40
N PRO A 118 -3.90 17.41 0.71
CA PRO A 118 -2.75 18.22 1.16
C PRO A 118 -2.09 17.72 2.45
N GLU A 119 -2.83 16.98 3.27
CA GLU A 119 -2.42 16.53 4.59
C GLU A 119 -1.45 15.34 4.56
N THR A 120 -1.26 14.70 3.40
CA THR A 120 -0.39 13.53 3.29
C THR A 120 1.04 13.93 2.95
N ALA A 121 1.94 13.90 3.94
CA ALA A 121 3.37 14.00 3.68
C ALA A 121 3.85 12.83 2.80
N GLY A 122 4.57 13.11 1.72
CA GLY A 122 5.16 12.08 0.84
C GLY A 122 4.19 11.28 -0.05
N GLY A 123 2.87 11.39 0.16
CA GLY A 123 1.85 10.61 -0.55
C GLY A 123 1.42 11.14 -1.92
N GLY A 124 2.04 12.22 -2.40
CA GLY A 124 1.60 12.92 -3.63
C GLY A 124 2.03 12.27 -4.93
N TRP A 125 3.17 11.57 -4.96
CA TRP A 125 3.72 11.05 -6.21
C TRP A 125 3.12 9.68 -6.59
N PRO A 126 2.65 9.49 -7.84
CA PRO A 126 2.12 8.23 -8.30
C PRO A 126 3.11 7.07 -8.17
N SER A 127 2.65 5.95 -7.63
CA SER A 127 3.46 4.74 -7.49
C SER A 127 2.64 3.50 -7.87
N LEU A 128 3.27 2.56 -8.58
CA LEU A 128 2.65 1.29 -8.98
C LEU A 128 2.88 0.21 -7.92
N TYR A 129 1.84 -0.57 -7.65
CA TYR A 129 1.86 -1.73 -6.76
C TYR A 129 1.32 -2.95 -7.50
N LEU A 130 2.01 -4.07 -7.40
CA LEU A 130 1.63 -5.38 -7.97
C LEU A 130 1.51 -6.40 -6.83
N LEU A 131 0.42 -7.15 -6.82
CA LEU A 131 0.14 -8.15 -5.79
C LEU A 131 -0.28 -9.47 -6.44
N THR A 132 0.37 -10.55 -5.99
CA THR A 132 0.00 -11.93 -6.32
C THR A 132 -0.14 -12.74 -5.04
N TRP A 133 -1.30 -13.36 -4.84
CA TRP A 133 -1.49 -14.35 -3.78
C TRP A 133 -0.91 -15.68 -4.22
N LEU A 134 -0.18 -16.36 -3.33
CA LEU A 134 0.43 -17.64 -3.64
C LEU A 134 -0.58 -18.76 -3.39
N ARG A 135 -0.60 -19.75 -4.28
CA ARG A 135 -1.49 -20.92 -4.15
C ARG A 135 -1.06 -21.84 -3.01
N ASP A 136 0.24 -21.99 -2.82
CA ASP A 136 0.83 -22.73 -1.72
C ASP A 136 1.66 -21.78 -0.85
N ARG A 137 1.92 -22.19 0.39
CA ARG A 137 2.73 -21.44 1.35
C ARG A 137 4.00 -22.19 1.71
N ALA A 138 4.51 -23.00 0.78
CA ALA A 138 5.67 -23.86 1.05
C ALA A 138 6.93 -23.03 1.38
N SER A 139 7.01 -21.80 0.85
CA SER A 139 8.08 -20.85 1.14
C SER A 139 7.87 -20.02 2.42
N GLY A 140 6.76 -20.21 3.14
CA GLY A 140 6.40 -19.42 4.32
C GLY A 140 5.73 -18.07 4.02
N PHE A 141 5.57 -17.71 2.74
CA PHE A 141 4.87 -16.49 2.33
C PHE A 141 3.45 -16.78 1.85
N ALA A 142 2.55 -15.83 2.09
CA ALA A 142 1.17 -15.88 1.62
C ALA A 142 0.96 -15.12 0.30
N CYS A 143 1.73 -14.06 0.07
CA CYS A 143 1.69 -13.27 -1.15
C CYS A 143 3.01 -12.56 -1.43
N VAL A 144 3.22 -12.20 -2.70
CA VAL A 144 4.29 -11.31 -3.14
C VAL A 144 3.70 -9.93 -3.42
N LEU A 145 4.35 -8.88 -2.90
CA LEU A 145 3.99 -7.49 -3.14
C LEU A 145 5.21 -6.77 -3.74
N SER A 146 5.11 -6.31 -4.98
CA SER A 146 6.14 -5.48 -5.61
C SER A 146 5.66 -4.05 -5.78
N THR A 147 6.50 -3.07 -5.50
CA THR A 147 6.12 -1.65 -5.60
C THR A 147 7.23 -0.78 -6.20
N GLY A 148 6.83 0.21 -6.99
CA GLY A 148 7.68 1.29 -7.46
C GLY A 148 7.80 2.47 -6.48
N ALA A 149 7.21 2.35 -5.29
CA ALA A 149 7.20 3.45 -4.31
C ALA A 149 8.62 3.84 -3.83
N PRO A 150 8.93 5.15 -3.73
CA PRO A 150 10.25 5.63 -3.33
C PRO A 150 10.56 5.40 -1.85
N HIS A 151 9.55 5.20 -1.01
CA HIS A 151 9.68 4.99 0.43
C HIS A 151 9.20 3.59 0.83
N ALA A 152 9.62 3.14 2.03
CA ALA A 152 9.15 1.88 2.58
C ALA A 152 7.63 1.94 2.84
N LEU A 153 6.98 0.78 2.89
CA LEU A 153 5.57 0.74 3.28
C LEU A 153 5.47 1.04 4.76
N SER A 154 4.60 1.97 5.13
CA SER A 154 4.38 2.34 6.53
C SER A 154 2.89 2.19 6.91
N PRO A 155 2.57 1.44 7.98
CA PRO A 155 3.48 0.55 8.71
C PRO A 155 3.98 -0.62 7.84
N SER A 156 5.12 -1.21 8.22
CA SER A 156 5.71 -2.32 7.49
C SER A 156 4.73 -3.50 7.39
N SER A 157 4.73 -4.19 6.25
CA SER A 157 3.87 -5.36 6.05
C SER A 157 4.23 -6.50 7.00
N GLY A 158 3.27 -7.40 7.24
CA GLY A 158 3.48 -8.59 8.05
C GLY A 158 4.54 -9.54 7.46
N PRO A 159 5.14 -10.42 8.28
CA PRO A 159 6.22 -11.31 7.86
C PRO A 159 5.79 -12.34 6.80
N GLU A 160 4.49 -12.57 6.63
CA GLU A 160 3.92 -13.46 5.61
C GLU A 160 3.86 -12.79 4.21
N VAL A 161 4.26 -11.51 4.08
CA VAL A 161 4.31 -10.79 2.81
C VAL A 161 5.75 -10.70 2.32
N ASP A 162 6.02 -11.24 1.14
CA ASP A 162 7.31 -11.02 0.48
C ASP A 162 7.29 -9.69 -0.29
N VAL A 163 7.83 -8.64 0.33
CA VAL A 163 7.80 -7.26 -0.20
C VAL A 163 9.08 -6.95 -0.99
N HIS A 164 8.93 -6.51 -2.23
CA HIS A 164 10.03 -6.05 -3.09
C HIS A 164 9.81 -4.62 -3.55
N ARG A 165 10.82 -3.77 -3.35
CA ARG A 165 10.78 -2.35 -3.72
C ARG A 165 11.73 -2.10 -4.88
N HIS A 166 11.21 -1.51 -5.95
CA HIS A 166 11.98 -1.18 -7.15
C HIS A 166 11.67 0.25 -7.61
N PRO A 167 12.13 1.27 -6.84
CA PRO A 167 11.85 2.66 -7.17
C PRO A 167 12.43 3.01 -8.55
N GLY A 168 11.63 3.72 -9.36
CA GLY A 168 12.04 4.20 -10.68
C GLY A 168 11.84 3.21 -11.84
N LEU A 169 11.47 1.95 -11.57
CA LEU A 169 11.12 1.01 -12.66
C LEU A 169 9.79 1.37 -13.32
N GLY A 170 9.75 1.22 -14.65
CA GLY A 170 8.50 1.31 -15.42
C GLY A 170 7.57 0.12 -15.16
N ALA A 171 6.32 0.19 -15.62
CA ALA A 171 5.33 -0.85 -15.34
C ALA A 171 5.74 -2.25 -15.87
N ALA A 172 6.31 -2.30 -17.07
CA ALA A 172 6.75 -3.55 -17.70
C ALA A 172 7.93 -4.20 -16.94
N GLU A 173 8.91 -3.40 -16.51
CA GLU A 173 10.07 -3.86 -15.76
C GLU A 173 9.66 -4.34 -14.35
N LEU A 174 8.80 -3.56 -13.67
CA LEU A 174 8.28 -3.95 -12.37
C LEU A 174 7.49 -5.26 -12.45
N LEU A 175 6.67 -5.45 -13.49
CA LEU A 175 5.94 -6.70 -13.73
C LEU A 175 6.89 -7.86 -14.00
N ALA A 176 7.96 -7.65 -14.79
CA ALA A 176 8.97 -8.68 -15.02
C ALA A 176 9.67 -9.11 -13.72
N CYS A 177 10.08 -8.15 -12.89
CA CYS A 177 10.63 -8.44 -11.56
C CYS A 177 9.62 -9.17 -10.68
N HIS A 178 8.37 -8.69 -10.62
CA HIS A 178 7.31 -9.30 -9.83
C HIS A 178 7.09 -10.78 -10.19
N ARG A 179 7.01 -11.11 -11.48
CA ARG A 179 6.90 -12.50 -11.96
C ARG A 179 8.09 -13.35 -11.50
N GLN A 180 9.30 -12.83 -11.54
CA GLN A 180 10.47 -13.56 -11.05
C GLN A 180 10.38 -13.86 -9.54
N HIS A 181 9.86 -12.93 -8.75
CA HIS A 181 9.64 -13.15 -7.31
C HIS A 181 8.55 -14.19 -7.06
N VAL A 182 7.42 -14.12 -7.77
CA VAL A 182 6.35 -15.12 -7.68
C VAL A 182 6.86 -16.52 -8.02
N LEU A 183 7.63 -16.66 -9.12
CA LEU A 183 8.19 -17.94 -9.55
C LEU A 183 9.13 -18.60 -8.53
N ARG A 184 9.79 -17.82 -7.66
CA ARG A 184 10.63 -18.36 -6.58
C ARG A 184 9.81 -19.04 -5.49
N HIS A 185 8.56 -18.63 -5.32
CA HIS A 185 7.66 -19.15 -4.29
C HIS A 185 6.64 -20.15 -4.82
N GLY A 186 6.50 -20.27 -6.14
CA GLY A 186 5.59 -21.24 -6.77
C GLY A 186 4.68 -20.57 -7.78
N ARG A 187 3.37 -20.87 -7.68
CA ARG A 187 2.35 -20.34 -8.60
C ARG A 187 1.41 -19.37 -7.88
N GLY A 188 0.94 -18.36 -8.61
CA GLY A 188 -0.11 -17.50 -8.15
C GLY A 188 -1.44 -18.24 -8.06
N GLN A 189 -2.30 -17.74 -7.19
CA GLN A 189 -3.71 -18.09 -7.19
C GLN A 189 -4.40 -17.27 -8.28
N LYS A 190 -5.16 -17.95 -9.14
CA LYS A 190 -6.02 -17.26 -10.10
C LYS A 190 -7.07 -16.43 -9.36
N MET A 191 -7.18 -15.19 -9.79
CA MET A 191 -8.20 -14.24 -9.42
C MET A 191 -9.59 -14.79 -9.73
N GLY A 192 -10.56 -14.37 -8.92
CA GLY A 192 -11.97 -14.69 -9.09
C GLY A 192 -12.58 -13.97 -10.30
N ALA A 193 -13.85 -13.59 -10.19
CA ALA A 193 -14.53 -12.80 -11.22
C ALA A 193 -13.77 -11.50 -11.54
N GLU A 194 -13.92 -10.98 -12.76
CA GLU A 194 -13.17 -9.82 -13.27
C GLU A 194 -13.27 -8.58 -12.35
N ASP A 195 -14.37 -8.41 -11.60
CA ASP A 195 -14.57 -7.26 -10.71
C ASP A 195 -14.04 -7.45 -9.27
N ASP A 196 -13.46 -8.61 -8.91
CA ASP A 196 -13.01 -8.92 -7.55
C ASP A 196 -11.59 -8.39 -7.23
N TRP A 197 -11.20 -7.29 -7.86
CA TRP A 197 -9.85 -6.72 -7.74
C TRP A 197 -9.51 -6.25 -6.32
N LEU A 198 -10.53 -5.86 -5.53
CA LEU A 198 -10.34 -5.33 -4.17
C LEU A 198 -10.05 -6.44 -3.15
N ARG A 199 -10.58 -7.66 -3.36
CA ARG A 199 -10.45 -8.76 -2.40
C ARG A 199 -9.01 -9.12 -2.06
N PRO A 200 -8.06 -9.26 -3.01
CA PRO A 200 -6.65 -9.46 -2.69
C PRO A 200 -6.07 -8.38 -1.79
N TRP A 201 -6.42 -7.11 -2.03
CA TRP A 201 -5.96 -5.98 -1.24
C TRP A 201 -6.58 -5.99 0.16
N GLN A 202 -7.86 -6.33 0.27
CA GLN A 202 -8.53 -6.53 1.56
C GLN A 202 -7.89 -7.66 2.35
N ALA A 203 -7.57 -8.79 1.72
CA ALA A 203 -6.90 -9.91 2.38
C ALA A 203 -5.50 -9.51 2.88
N LEU A 204 -4.76 -8.72 2.11
CA LEU A 204 -3.45 -8.19 2.50
C LEU A 204 -3.60 -7.23 3.69
N HIS A 205 -4.60 -6.34 3.64
CA HIS A 205 -4.93 -5.44 4.73
C HIS A 205 -5.26 -6.19 6.02
N THR A 206 -6.16 -7.18 5.97
CA THR A 206 -6.51 -8.00 7.13
C THR A 206 -5.31 -8.76 7.71
N MET A 207 -4.40 -9.26 6.86
CA MET A 207 -3.17 -9.91 7.31
C MET A 207 -2.22 -8.92 8.00
N ASN A 208 -2.05 -7.72 7.44
CA ASN A 208 -1.26 -6.66 8.06
C ASN A 208 -1.85 -6.22 9.40
N LEU A 209 -3.17 -6.08 9.53
CA LEU A 209 -3.81 -5.78 10.82
C LEU A 209 -3.45 -6.79 11.90
N LYS A 210 -3.47 -8.09 11.59
CA LYS A 210 -3.07 -9.15 12.54
C LYS A 210 -1.59 -9.05 12.93
N ALA A 211 -0.72 -8.80 11.96
CA ALA A 211 0.71 -8.62 12.21
C ALA A 211 0.98 -7.37 13.07
N TRP A 212 0.26 -6.28 12.82
CA TRP A 212 0.36 -5.03 13.56
C TRP A 212 -0.17 -5.17 14.99
N GLU A 213 -1.25 -5.91 15.18
CA GLU A 213 -1.75 -6.28 16.51
C GLU A 213 -0.69 -7.04 17.32
N GLY A 214 -0.05 -8.05 16.71
CA GLY A 214 1.05 -8.78 17.36
C GLY A 214 2.29 -7.92 17.67
N ARG A 215 2.50 -6.82 16.95
CA ARG A 215 3.56 -5.82 17.20
C ARG A 215 3.17 -4.76 18.25
N GLY A 216 1.95 -4.75 18.77
CA GLY A 216 1.44 -3.68 19.63
C GLY A 216 1.25 -2.34 18.91
N LEU A 217 1.13 -2.37 17.58
CA LEU A 217 0.88 -1.19 16.74
C LEU A 217 -0.58 -0.75 16.74
N LEU A 218 -1.52 -1.59 17.17
CA LEU A 218 -2.94 -1.28 17.18
C LEU A 218 -3.42 -1.17 18.62
N LEU A 219 -4.13 -0.08 18.92
CA LEU A 219 -4.79 0.18 20.19
C LEU A 219 -6.29 0.01 19.99
N GLU A 220 -6.94 -0.64 20.95
CA GLU A 220 -8.39 -0.57 21.07
C GLU A 220 -8.77 0.87 21.44
N GLY A 221 -9.61 1.49 20.62
CA GLY A 221 -10.20 2.79 20.89
C GLY A 221 -11.32 2.70 21.91
#